data_AF-A0A3G9GHI7-F1
#
_entry.id   AF-A0A3G9GHI7-F1
#
_cell.length_a   1.000
_cell.length_b   1.000
_cell.length_c   1.000
_cell.angle_alpha   90.00
_cell.angle_beta   90.00
_cell.angle_gamma   90.00
#
_symmetry.space_group_name_H-M   'P 1'
#
loop_
_entity.id
_entity.type
_entity.pdbx_description
1 polymer ?
#
loop_
_entity_poly.entity_id
_entity_poly.type
_entity_poly.pdbx_seq_one_letter_code
_entity_poly.pdbx_strand_id
1 'polypeptide(L)'
;MSNQELDADTKQRLTREVELLVQMGMDKKEARRIVWDDYLDELDAYAAPVAPTEPEPEPVQQQEIQPRTPDPVMPGPEPPTGSRRFWNAKEEPRLTPEWLERNRQQLAQVKQIVGMRNR
;
A
#
# COMPACT_ATOMS: atom_id res chain seq x y z
N MET A 1 9.46 -36.68 1.24
CA MET A 1 8.45 -35.72 1.73
C MET A 1 8.88 -35.31 3.12
N SER A 2 9.75 -34.31 3.22
CA SER A 2 10.18 -33.76 4.52
C SER A 2 8.96 -33.15 5.20
N ASN A 3 8.47 -33.79 6.28
CA ASN A 3 7.52 -33.18 7.20
C ASN A 3 8.23 -31.98 7.84
N GLN A 4 8.08 -30.80 7.24
CA GLN A 4 8.45 -29.55 7.89
C GLN A 4 7.49 -29.39 9.06
N GLU A 5 7.93 -29.78 10.25
CA GLU A 5 7.17 -29.53 11.46
C GLU A 5 7.07 -28.02 11.63
N LEU A 6 5.85 -27.48 11.51
CA LEU A 6 5.59 -26.08 11.81
C LEU A 6 6.00 -25.78 13.25
N ASP A 7 6.67 -24.65 13.44
CA ASP A 7 7.05 -24.18 14.77
C ASP A 7 5.82 -24.01 15.68
N ALA A 8 6.03 -24.15 16.98
CA ALA A 8 4.95 -24.09 17.97
C ALA A 8 4.25 -22.72 17.97
N ASP A 9 5.01 -21.64 17.76
CA ASP A 9 4.46 -20.28 17.69
C ASP A 9 3.57 -20.09 16.46
N THR A 10 4.04 -20.55 15.29
CA THR A 10 3.27 -20.48 14.04
C THR A 10 1.96 -21.25 14.16
N LYS A 11 1.98 -22.46 14.73
CA LYS A 11 0.75 -23.24 14.98
C LYS A 11 -0.24 -22.49 15.87
N GLN A 12 0.26 -21.82 16.91
CA GLN A 12 -0.59 -21.07 17.83
C GLN A 12 -1.21 -19.85 17.14
N ARG A 13 -0.44 -19.12 16.33
CA ARG A 13 -0.94 -18.00 15.52
C ARG A 13 -2.07 -18.45 14.57
N LEU A 14 -1.81 -19.48 13.76
CA LEU A 14 -2.82 -19.99 12.81
C LEU A 14 -4.09 -20.47 13.53
N THR A 15 -3.95 -21.07 14.73
CA THR A 15 -5.11 -21.50 15.53
C THR A 15 -5.95 -20.30 15.99
N ARG A 16 -5.32 -19.21 16.44
CA ARG A 16 -6.05 -17.99 16.85
C ARG A 16 -6.79 -17.34 15.68
N GLU A 17 -6.18 -17.30 14.50
CA GLU A 17 -6.81 -16.76 13.29
C GLU A 17 -8.04 -17.59 12.89
N VAL A 18 -7.96 -18.92 12.96
CA VAL A 18 -9.12 -19.80 12.74
C VAL A 18 -10.22 -19.53 13.78
N GLU A 19 -9.88 -19.37 15.06
CA GLU A 19 -10.85 -19.06 16.11
C GLU A 19 -11.56 -17.71 15.85
N LEU A 20 -10.85 -16.70 15.37
CA LEU A 20 -11.44 -15.41 15.00
C LEU A 20 -12.45 -15.55 13.85
N LEU A 21 -12.11 -16.32 12.81
CA LEU A 21 -13.04 -16.60 11.69
C LEU A 21 -14.29 -17.36 12.14
N VAL A 22 -14.11 -18.34 13.03
CA VAL A 22 -15.24 -19.08 13.61
C VAL A 22 -16.12 -18.18 14.49
N GLN A 23 -15.53 -17.26 15.26
CA GLN A 23 -16.29 -16.27 16.03
C GLN A 23 -17.09 -15.32 15.12
N MET A 24 -16.59 -15.04 13.92
CA MET A 24 -17.32 -14.28 12.89
C MET A 24 -18.40 -15.10 12.17
N GLY A 25 -18.64 -16.34 12.58
CA GLY A 25 -19.71 -17.20 12.06
C GLY A 25 -19.33 -18.09 10.89
N MET A 26 -18.03 -18.22 10.58
CA MET A 26 -17.54 -19.12 9.54
C MET A 26 -17.46 -20.58 10.03
N ASP A 27 -17.67 -21.53 9.13
CA ASP A 27 -17.46 -22.95 9.43
C ASP A 27 -15.98 -23.22 9.75
N LYS A 28 -15.72 -24.06 10.75
CA LYS A 28 -14.35 -24.35 11.21
C LYS A 28 -13.47 -25.00 10.15
N LYS A 29 -14.04 -25.86 9.29
CA LYS A 29 -13.29 -26.54 8.22
C LYS A 29 -12.94 -25.54 7.12
N GLU A 30 -13.86 -24.64 6.80
CA GLU A 30 -13.63 -23.57 5.83
C GLU A 30 -12.60 -22.55 6.33
N ALA A 31 -12.75 -22.07 7.56
CA ALA A 31 -11.80 -21.16 8.20
C ALA A 31 -10.37 -21.72 8.23
N ARG A 32 -10.22 -23.00 8.58
CA ARG A 32 -8.90 -23.67 8.57
C ARG A 32 -8.28 -23.72 7.19
N ARG A 33 -9.09 -23.92 6.14
CA ARG A 33 -8.59 -23.95 4.76
C ARG A 33 -8.10 -22.57 4.34
N ILE A 34 -8.90 -21.54 4.58
CA ILE A 34 -8.55 -20.15 4.22
C ILE A 34 -7.25 -19.73 4.90
N VAL A 35 -7.14 -19.92 6.22
CA VAL A 35 -5.93 -19.55 6.97
C VAL A 35 -4.70 -20.34 6.51
N TRP A 36 -4.89 -21.61 6.13
CA TRP A 36 -3.80 -22.42 5.60
C TRP A 36 -3.35 -21.97 4.22
N ASP A 37 -4.29 -21.68 3.32
CA ASP A 37 -3.99 -21.21 1.97
C ASP A 37 -3.28 -19.84 2.03
N ASP A 38 -3.75 -18.92 2.88
CA ASP A 38 -3.12 -17.60 3.10
C ASP A 38 -1.68 -17.74 3.66
N TYR A 39 -1.46 -18.67 4.58
CA TYR A 39 -0.12 -18.98 5.09
C TYR A 39 0.83 -19.53 4.00
N LEU A 40 0.32 -20.35 3.08
CA LEU A 40 1.12 -20.84 1.96
C LEU A 40 1.46 -19.71 0.98
N ASP A 41 0.51 -18.82 0.70
CA ASP A 41 0.73 -17.64 -0.14
C ASP A 41 1.77 -16.70 0.49
N GLU A 42 1.73 -16.50 1.83
CA GLU A 42 2.77 -15.76 2.55
C GLU A 42 4.14 -16.42 2.38
N LEU A 43 4.24 -17.75 2.54
CA LEU A 43 5.51 -18.48 2.35
C LEU A 43 6.05 -18.35 0.92
N ASP A 44 5.19 -18.45 -0.08
CA ASP A 44 5.58 -18.28 -1.48
C ASP A 44 6.04 -16.84 -1.77
N ALA A 45 5.43 -15.84 -1.14
CA ALA A 45 5.87 -14.45 -1.23
C ALA A 45 7.27 -14.23 -0.62
N TYR A 46 7.61 -14.93 0.48
CA TYR A 46 8.97 -14.90 1.05
C TYR A 46 9.98 -15.70 0.23
N ALA A 47 9.54 -16.76 -0.44
CA ALA A 47 10.38 -17.60 -1.30
C ALA A 47 10.61 -16.98 -2.69
N ALA A 48 9.71 -16.10 -3.13
CA ALA A 48 9.87 -15.38 -4.38
C ALA A 48 11.13 -14.52 -4.31
N PRO A 49 12.06 -14.63 -5.27
CA PRO A 49 13.16 -13.70 -5.36
C PRO A 49 12.55 -12.32 -5.55
N VAL A 50 12.78 -11.44 -4.57
CA VAL A 50 12.53 -10.01 -4.70
C VAL A 50 13.25 -9.57 -5.95
N ALA A 51 12.51 -9.39 -7.06
CA ALA A 51 13.03 -8.64 -8.19
C ALA A 51 13.52 -7.32 -7.59
N PRO A 52 14.76 -6.88 -7.84
CA PRO A 52 15.32 -5.72 -7.17
C PRO A 52 14.36 -4.56 -7.39
N THR A 53 13.63 -4.21 -6.33
CA THR A 53 13.00 -2.91 -6.21
C THR A 53 14.14 -1.94 -6.45
N GLU A 54 13.98 -1.03 -7.41
CA GLU A 54 14.84 0.15 -7.53
C GLU A 54 15.16 0.65 -6.12
N PRO A 55 16.44 0.97 -5.83
CA PRO A 55 16.86 1.24 -4.47
C PRO A 55 15.97 2.32 -3.87
N GLU A 56 15.28 1.97 -2.80
CA GLU A 56 14.78 2.95 -1.84
C GLU A 56 15.97 3.84 -1.49
N PRO A 57 15.89 5.17 -1.68
CA PRO A 57 17.03 6.02 -1.36
C PRO A 57 17.35 5.84 0.11
N GLU A 58 18.61 5.49 0.40
CA GLU A 58 19.12 5.23 1.73
C GLU A 58 18.67 6.32 2.73
N PRO A 59 18.41 5.98 4.00
CA PRO A 59 18.41 6.99 5.04
C PRO A 59 19.84 7.55 5.09
N VAL A 60 20.02 8.73 4.48
CA VAL A 60 21.27 9.48 4.51
C VAL A 60 21.73 9.56 5.95
N GLN A 61 22.79 8.81 6.27
CA GLN A 61 23.56 9.05 7.47
C GLN A 61 23.98 10.51 7.41
N GLN A 62 23.59 11.26 8.44
CA GLN A 62 24.08 12.61 8.68
C GLN A 62 25.60 12.52 8.87
N GLN A 63 26.36 12.58 7.79
CA GLN A 63 27.76 12.94 7.88
C GLN A 63 27.80 14.43 8.25
N GLU A 64 28.49 14.73 9.34
CA GLU A 64 28.80 16.09 9.76
C GLU A 64 29.38 16.87 8.59
N ILE A 65 28.56 17.75 8.02
CA ILE A 65 28.99 18.63 6.93
C ILE A 65 29.83 19.73 7.58
N GLN A 66 31.15 19.66 7.41
CA GLN A 66 32.02 20.80 7.66
C GLN A 66 31.58 22.00 6.79
N PRO A 67 31.65 23.22 7.33
CA PRO A 67 30.85 24.34 6.84
C PRO A 67 31.40 24.87 5.51
N ARG A 68 30.54 24.98 4.50
CA ARG A 68 30.69 26.01 3.47
C ARG A 68 29.41 26.80 3.33
N THR A 69 29.63 28.10 3.30
CA THR A 69 28.68 29.22 3.39
C THR A 69 27.49 29.06 2.46
N PRO A 70 26.25 29.30 2.94
CA PRO A 70 25.09 29.30 2.07
C PRO A 70 25.05 30.57 1.22
N ASP A 71 24.93 30.41 -0.09
CA ASP A 71 24.43 31.44 -0.98
C ASP A 71 22.99 31.83 -0.57
N PRO A 72 22.55 33.09 -0.78
CA PRO A 72 21.24 33.54 -0.34
C PRO A 72 20.15 32.91 -1.21
N VAL A 73 19.52 31.85 -0.70
CA VAL A 73 18.34 31.22 -1.31
C VAL A 73 17.14 32.14 -1.11
N MET A 74 16.58 32.65 -2.21
CA MET A 74 15.27 33.31 -2.20
C MET A 74 14.23 32.36 -1.60
N PRO A 75 13.42 32.77 -0.60
CA PRO A 75 12.41 31.90 -0.04
C PRO A 75 11.34 31.63 -1.09
N GLY A 76 11.28 30.39 -1.57
CA GLY A 76 10.09 29.86 -2.22
C GLY A 76 8.94 29.78 -1.20
N PRO A 77 7.67 29.78 -1.66
CA PRO A 77 6.54 29.67 -0.74
C PRO A 77 6.64 28.38 0.07
N GLU A 78 6.60 28.50 1.40
CA GLU A 78 6.64 27.35 2.31
C GLU A 78 5.47 26.40 2.03
N PRO A 79 5.68 25.07 2.11
CA PRO A 79 4.58 24.12 2.05
C PRO A 79 3.65 24.38 3.24
N PRO A 80 2.32 24.30 3.05
CA PRO A 80 1.39 24.56 4.14
C PRO A 80 1.68 23.58 5.28
N THR A 81 1.93 24.11 6.47
CA THR A 81 2.04 23.38 7.74
C THR A 81 0.67 22.88 8.19
N GLY A 82 0.01 22.11 7.33
CA GLY A 82 -1.27 21.48 7.60
C GLY A 82 -1.06 20.19 8.36
N SER A 83 -1.62 20.12 9.57
CA SER A 83 -1.85 18.89 10.34
C SER A 83 -2.06 17.68 9.42
N ARG A 84 -1.35 16.59 9.69
CA ARG A 84 -1.43 15.29 8.99
C ARG A 84 -2.84 14.71 9.15
N ARG A 85 -3.81 15.25 8.41
CA ARG A 85 -5.19 14.79 8.39
C ARG A 85 -5.22 13.51 7.57
N PHE A 86 -5.55 12.41 8.23
CA PHE A 86 -5.92 11.18 7.53
C PHE A 86 -7.14 11.47 6.65
N TRP A 87 -7.18 10.85 5.46
CA TRP A 87 -8.28 11.05 4.51
C TRP A 87 -9.64 10.75 5.19
N ASN A 88 -10.56 11.70 5.10
CA ASN A 88 -11.86 11.64 5.74
C ASN A 88 -12.96 11.67 4.68
N ALA A 89 -13.65 10.53 4.50
CA ALA A 89 -14.73 10.38 3.53
C ALA A 89 -15.89 11.40 3.72
N LYS A 90 -16.05 11.96 4.93
CA LYS A 90 -17.08 12.98 5.21
C LYS A 90 -16.72 14.37 4.70
N GLU A 91 -15.44 14.61 4.45
CA GLU A 91 -14.92 15.88 3.91
C GLU A 91 -14.83 15.88 2.38
N GLU A 92 -15.22 14.77 1.72
CA GLU A 92 -15.21 14.72 0.27
C GLU A 92 -16.27 15.64 -0.35
N PRO A 93 -15.91 16.40 -1.39
CA PRO A 93 -16.87 17.19 -2.15
C PRO A 93 -17.90 16.23 -2.75
N ARG A 94 -19.19 16.52 -2.51
CA ARG A 94 -20.28 15.71 -3.05
C ARG A 94 -20.17 15.65 -4.57
N LEU A 95 -20.25 14.43 -5.11
CA LEU A 95 -20.28 14.18 -6.55
C LEU A 95 -21.59 14.71 -7.13
N THR A 96 -21.62 16.01 -7.45
CA THR A 96 -22.78 16.62 -8.10
C THR A 96 -22.89 16.13 -9.54
N PRO A 97 -24.10 16.07 -10.10
CA PRO A 97 -24.28 15.65 -11.50
C PRO A 97 -23.49 16.54 -12.48
N GLU A 98 -23.41 17.84 -12.23
CA GLU A 98 -22.62 18.78 -13.04
C GLU A 98 -21.11 18.47 -13.00
N TRP A 99 -20.59 18.06 -11.84
CA TRP A 99 -19.19 17.67 -11.69
C TRP A 99 -18.88 16.40 -12.49
N LEU A 100 -19.78 15.41 -12.42
CA LEU A 100 -19.64 14.16 -13.16
C LEU A 100 -19.67 14.39 -14.68
N GLU A 101 -20.51 15.31 -15.16
CA GLU A 101 -20.58 15.65 -16.58
C GLU A 101 -19.28 16.30 -17.08
N ARG A 102 -18.72 17.25 -16.33
CA ARG A 102 -17.41 17.84 -16.64
C ARG A 102 -16.31 16.78 -16.63
N ASN A 103 -16.31 15.88 -15.66
CA ASN A 103 -15.32 14.81 -15.58
C ASN A 103 -15.42 13.84 -16.78
N ARG A 104 -16.62 13.49 -17.23
CA ARG A 104 -16.84 12.68 -18.44
C ARG A 104 -16.30 13.35 -19.70
N GLN A 105 -16.51 14.66 -19.85
CA GLN A 105 -15.97 15.42 -20.98
C GLN A 105 -14.43 15.45 -20.97
N GLN A 106 -13.82 15.65 -19.80
CA GLN A 106 -12.37 15.62 -19.62
C GLN A 106 -11.80 14.23 -19.92
N LEU A 107 -12.45 13.15 -19.44
CA LEU A 107 -12.05 11.78 -19.73
C LEU A 107 -12.14 11.45 -21.22
N ALA A 108 -13.16 11.95 -21.92
CA ALA A 108 -13.26 11.78 -23.36
C ALA A 108 -12.08 12.43 -24.10
N GLN A 109 -11.64 13.62 -23.68
CA GLN A 109 -10.47 14.29 -24.23
C GLN A 109 -9.18 13.51 -23.98
N VAL A 110 -8.96 13.04 -22.74
CA VAL A 110 -7.80 12.21 -22.40
C VAL A 110 -7.78 10.92 -23.21
N LYS A 111 -8.93 10.26 -23.37
CA LYS A 111 -9.05 9.03 -24.16
C LYS A 111 -8.71 9.26 -25.64
N GLN A 112 -9.05 10.42 -26.21
CA GLN A 112 -8.64 10.77 -27.57
C GLN A 112 -7.12 10.93 -27.66
N ILE A 113 -6.51 11.65 -26.71
CA ILE A 113 -5.05 11.87 -26.69
C ILE A 113 -4.29 10.54 -26.53
N VAL A 114 -4.72 9.68 -25.59
CA VAL A 114 -4.09 8.38 -25.35
C VAL A 114 -4.34 7.41 -26.50
N GLY A 115 -5.56 7.41 -27.06
CA GLY A 115 -5.92 6.57 -28.22
C GLY A 115 -5.16 6.94 -29.50
N MET A 116 -4.77 8.20 -29.67
CA MET A 116 -3.90 8.66 -30.77
C MET A 116 -2.43 8.29 -30.57
N ARG A 117 -1.99 8.07 -29.32
CA ARG A 117 -0.59 7.76 -28.97
C ARG A 117 -0.24 6.28 -29.06
N ASN A 118 -1.23 5.42 -29.25
CA ASN A 118 -1.11 3.95 -29.39
C ASN A 118 -1.30 3.46 -30.85
N ARG A 119 -1.06 4.31 -31.85
CA ARG A 119 -0.97 3.90 -33.27
C ARG A 119 0.41 4.14 -33.83
#